data_AF-A0A2V4BNF0-F1
#
_entry.id   AF-A0A2V4BNF0-F1
#
_cell.length_a   1.000
_cell.length_b   1.000
_cell.length_c   1.000
_cell.angle_alpha   90.00
_cell.angle_beta   90.00
_cell.angle_gamma   90.00
#
_symmetry.space_group_name_H-M   'P 1'
#
loop_
_entity.id
_entity.type
_entity.pdbx_description
1 polymer ?
#
loop_
_entity_poly.entity_id
_entity_poly.type
_entity_poly.pdbx_seq_one_letter_code
_entity_poly.pdbx_strand_id
1 'polypeptide(L)'
;MTESTEYKVIERIKKAKRGSVFFTDDFLRFGSAKTISKSLERLTEKKEIMRVSRGIYTRPEINKTLGITITPSIENIAKAIARRDRARIIPTGAYSLNILGLSTQIPMNAVYLTDGVARKIAIGKRSLHLKKTATKNLASIGEISGLVIQGLKALGKDQLNEDEILKVIEILKKEKIERLRHDIKLAPEWIRTIMKAALPENQQL
;
A
#
# COMPACT_ATOMS: atom_id res chain seq x y z
N MET A 1 -24.09 -2.85 -34.07
CA MET A 1 -22.65 -2.60 -34.27
C MET A 1 -21.89 -3.11 -33.06
N THR A 2 -20.87 -3.95 -33.24
CA THR A 2 -20.05 -4.47 -32.14
C THR A 2 -19.19 -3.33 -31.60
N GLU A 3 -19.44 -2.89 -30.37
CA GLU A 3 -18.61 -1.85 -29.72
C GLU A 3 -17.13 -2.26 -29.71
N SER A 4 -16.25 -1.32 -30.03
CA SER A 4 -14.80 -1.56 -30.03
C SER A 4 -14.28 -1.89 -28.63
N THR A 5 -13.25 -2.72 -28.54
CA THR A 5 -12.59 -3.04 -27.26
C THR A 5 -12.16 -1.79 -26.50
N GLU A 6 -11.69 -0.76 -27.22
CA GLU A 6 -11.30 0.53 -26.63
C GLU A 6 -12.47 1.22 -25.93
N TYR A 7 -13.66 1.24 -26.55
CA TYR A 7 -14.88 1.81 -25.97
C TYR A 7 -15.28 1.11 -24.66
N LYS A 8 -15.31 -0.23 -24.66
CA LYS A 8 -15.67 -1.00 -23.46
C LYS A 8 -14.69 -0.78 -22.30
N VAL A 9 -13.39 -0.66 -22.61
CA VAL A 9 -12.35 -0.37 -21.61
C VAL A 9 -12.56 1.01 -21.01
N ILE A 10 -12.71 2.05 -21.82
CA ILE A 10 -12.84 3.42 -21.30
C ILE A 10 -14.14 3.64 -20.54
N GLU A 11 -15.26 3.05 -21.00
CA GLU A 11 -16.54 3.09 -20.28
C GLU A 11 -16.43 2.50 -18.88
N ARG A 12 -15.76 1.35 -18.75
CA ARG A 12 -15.51 0.73 -17.45
C ARG A 12 -14.65 1.61 -16.54
N ILE A 13 -13.62 2.25 -17.09
CA ILE A 13 -12.73 3.13 -16.32
C ILE A 13 -13.47 4.40 -15.88
N LYS A 14 -14.27 5.02 -16.75
CA LYS A 14 -15.02 6.26 -16.49
C LYS A 14 -16.07 6.08 -15.38
N LYS A 15 -16.62 4.88 -15.21
CA LYS A 15 -17.58 4.53 -14.14
C LYS A 15 -16.93 4.39 -12.74
N ALA A 16 -15.62 4.17 -12.64
CA ALA A 16 -14.94 4.08 -11.34
C ALA A 16 -14.58 5.47 -10.79
N LYS A 17 -14.30 5.58 -9.49
CA LYS A 17 -13.85 6.85 -8.89
C LYS A 17 -12.53 7.33 -9.52
N ARG A 18 -12.31 8.65 -9.59
CA ARG A 18 -10.99 9.19 -9.97
C ARG A 18 -9.91 8.68 -9.00
N GLY A 19 -8.69 8.48 -9.50
CA GLY A 19 -7.60 7.86 -8.75
C GLY A 19 -7.70 6.32 -8.62
N SER A 20 -8.73 5.68 -9.17
CA SER A 20 -8.83 4.21 -9.16
C SER A 20 -7.74 3.60 -10.04
N VAL A 21 -7.08 2.56 -9.50
CA VAL A 21 -6.02 1.79 -10.17
C VAL A 21 -6.63 0.59 -10.90
N PHE A 22 -6.14 0.35 -12.12
CA PHE A 22 -6.55 -0.74 -13.01
C PHE A 22 -5.34 -1.49 -13.54
N PHE A 23 -5.56 -2.76 -13.86
CA PHE A 23 -4.58 -3.65 -14.46
C PHE A 23 -5.04 -4.10 -15.84
N THR A 24 -4.10 -4.44 -16.72
CA THR A 24 -4.43 -5.02 -18.03
C THR A 24 -5.38 -6.22 -17.90
N ASP A 25 -5.17 -7.04 -16.88
CA ASP A 25 -5.94 -8.27 -16.62
C ASP A 25 -7.43 -8.00 -16.31
N ASP A 26 -7.77 -6.82 -15.80
CA ASP A 26 -9.16 -6.44 -15.48
C ASP A 26 -10.07 -6.39 -16.71
N PHE A 27 -9.47 -6.29 -17.90
CA PHE A 27 -10.16 -6.07 -19.17
C PHE A 27 -10.09 -7.25 -20.14
N LEU A 28 -9.50 -8.39 -19.75
CA LEU A 28 -9.34 -9.56 -20.64
C LEU A 28 -10.68 -10.13 -21.15
N ARG A 29 -11.78 -9.86 -20.43
CA ARG A 29 -13.14 -10.18 -20.89
C ARG A 29 -13.57 -9.46 -22.18
N PHE A 30 -12.86 -8.39 -22.57
CA PHE A 30 -13.18 -7.56 -23.74
C PHE A 30 -12.29 -7.86 -24.96
N GLY A 31 -11.30 -8.75 -24.84
CA GLY A 31 -10.41 -9.13 -25.92
C GLY A 31 -9.09 -9.75 -25.44
N SER A 32 -8.25 -10.14 -26.40
CA SER A 32 -6.92 -10.72 -26.11
C SER A 32 -6.00 -9.70 -25.41
N ALA A 33 -5.02 -10.18 -24.64
CA ALA A 33 -4.06 -9.33 -23.94
C ALA A 33 -3.35 -8.32 -24.87
N LYS A 34 -3.06 -8.73 -26.12
CA LYS A 34 -2.46 -7.86 -27.15
C LYS A 34 -3.40 -6.72 -27.53
N THR A 35 -4.68 -7.03 -27.81
CA THR A 35 -5.69 -6.03 -28.16
C THR A 35 -5.95 -5.06 -27.01
N ILE A 36 -6.10 -5.58 -25.78
CA ILE A 36 -6.28 -4.75 -24.58
C ILE A 36 -5.09 -3.82 -24.37
N SER A 37 -3.87 -4.33 -24.47
CA SER A 37 -2.65 -3.52 -24.30
C SER A 37 -2.60 -2.37 -25.31
N LYS A 38 -2.93 -2.64 -26.58
CA LYS A 38 -2.98 -1.62 -27.64
C LYS A 38 -4.09 -0.58 -27.39
N SER A 39 -5.26 -1.00 -26.90
CA SER A 39 -6.34 -0.08 -26.53
C SER A 39 -5.95 0.81 -25.36
N LEU A 40 -5.34 0.26 -24.30
CA LEU A 40 -4.88 1.03 -23.14
C LEU A 40 -3.77 2.02 -23.51
N GLU A 41 -2.86 1.62 -24.41
CA GLU A 41 -1.82 2.50 -24.95
C GLU A 41 -2.44 3.71 -25.67
N ARG A 42 -3.36 3.48 -26.63
CA ARG A 42 -4.08 4.55 -27.33
C ARG A 42 -4.85 5.47 -26.37
N LEU A 43 -5.53 4.92 -25.37
CA LEU A 43 -6.24 5.72 -24.37
C LEU A 43 -5.28 6.57 -23.52
N THR A 44 -4.07 6.08 -23.28
CA THR A 44 -3.02 6.83 -22.58
C THR A 44 -2.48 7.96 -23.46
N GLU A 45 -2.23 7.71 -24.76
CA GLU A 45 -1.81 8.72 -25.73
C GLU A 45 -2.85 9.85 -25.86
N LYS A 46 -4.13 9.48 -25.86
CA LYS A 46 -5.27 10.42 -25.84
C LYS A 46 -5.46 11.15 -24.50
N LYS A 47 -4.65 10.85 -23.47
CA LYS A 47 -4.74 11.39 -22.10
C LYS A 47 -6.09 11.14 -21.40
N GLU A 48 -6.86 10.16 -21.87
CA GLU A 48 -8.13 9.73 -21.25
C GLU A 48 -7.87 8.90 -19.99
N ILE A 49 -6.73 8.21 -19.95
CA ILE A 49 -6.20 7.50 -18.78
C ILE A 49 -4.73 7.83 -18.58
N MET A 50 -4.21 7.55 -17.38
CA MET A 50 -2.80 7.70 -17.09
C MET A 50 -2.15 6.36 -16.80
N ARG A 51 -1.00 6.09 -17.42
CA ARG A 51 -0.19 4.92 -17.11
C ARG A 51 0.69 5.21 -15.90
N VAL A 52 0.57 4.38 -14.86
CA VAL A 52 1.36 4.48 -13.62
C VAL A 52 2.66 3.66 -13.76
N SER A 53 2.55 2.46 -14.33
CA SER A 53 3.67 1.58 -14.63
C SER A 53 3.28 0.62 -15.77
N ARG A 54 4.18 -0.27 -16.17
CA ARG A 54 3.84 -1.30 -17.17
C ARG A 54 2.69 -2.18 -16.65
N GLY A 55 1.56 -2.17 -17.37
CA GLY A 55 0.37 -2.97 -17.02
C GLY A 55 -0.46 -2.38 -15.86
N ILE A 56 -0.15 -1.17 -15.39
CA ILE A 56 -0.85 -0.49 -14.30
C ILE A 56 -1.28 0.90 -14.78
N TYR A 57 -2.58 1.16 -14.72
CA TYR A 57 -3.22 2.37 -15.22
C TYR A 57 -4.08 2.98 -14.11
N THR A 58 -4.40 4.27 -14.23
CA THR A 58 -5.29 4.95 -13.30
C THR A 58 -6.27 5.85 -14.03
N ARG A 59 -7.47 5.99 -13.46
CA ARG A 59 -8.38 7.08 -13.85
C ARG A 59 -7.77 8.41 -13.37
N PRO A 60 -7.48 9.37 -14.26
CA PRO A 60 -6.86 10.63 -13.88
C PRO A 60 -7.70 11.41 -12.87
N GLU A 61 -7.07 11.81 -11.79
CA GLU A 61 -7.59 12.79 -10.85
C GLU A 61 -6.87 14.11 -11.09
N ILE A 62 -7.61 15.21 -11.20
CA ILE A 62 -7.02 16.52 -11.49
C ILE A 62 -7.21 17.37 -10.24
N ASN A 63 -6.11 17.93 -9.74
CA ASN A 63 -6.17 18.99 -8.76
C ASN A 63 -6.65 20.26 -9.47
N LYS A 64 -7.86 20.74 -9.17
CA LYS A 64 -8.46 21.90 -9.85
C LYS A 64 -7.67 23.19 -9.62
N THR A 65 -7.04 23.34 -8.47
CA THR A 65 -6.27 24.54 -8.09
C THR A 65 -4.93 24.60 -8.81
N LEU A 66 -4.25 23.47 -8.91
CA LEU A 66 -2.90 23.37 -9.49
C LEU A 66 -2.91 22.98 -10.98
N GLY A 67 -4.04 22.55 -11.52
CA GLY A 67 -4.16 22.04 -12.89
C GLY A 67 -3.38 20.75 -13.17
N ILE A 68 -2.80 20.11 -12.15
CA ILE A 68 -1.96 18.92 -12.31
C ILE A 68 -2.75 17.62 -12.14
N THR A 69 -2.33 16.58 -12.86
CA THR A 69 -2.84 15.21 -12.67
C THR A 69 -2.19 14.57 -11.45
N ILE A 70 -3.01 14.07 -10.55
CA ILE A 70 -2.59 13.40 -9.32
C ILE A 70 -2.40 11.92 -9.62
N THR A 71 -1.20 11.42 -9.32
CA THR A 71 -0.92 9.98 -9.32
C THR A 71 -1.39 9.39 -7.98
N PRO A 72 -2.06 8.23 -7.97
CA PRO A 72 -2.41 7.54 -6.72
C PRO A 72 -1.18 7.35 -5.84
N SER A 73 -1.37 7.38 -4.52
CA SER A 73 -0.28 7.14 -3.57
C SER A 73 0.32 5.74 -3.78
N ILE A 74 1.61 5.59 -3.41
CA ILE A 74 2.27 4.28 -3.43
C ILE A 74 1.48 3.25 -2.62
N GLU A 75 0.91 3.66 -1.49
CA GLU A 75 0.06 2.83 -0.66
C GLU A 75 -1.18 2.33 -1.40
N ASN A 76 -1.90 3.21 -2.11
CA ASN A 76 -3.07 2.83 -2.90
C ASN A 76 -2.71 1.86 -4.03
N ILE A 77 -1.57 2.08 -4.68
CA ILE A 77 -1.04 1.18 -5.73
C ILE A 77 -0.67 -0.18 -5.12
N ALA A 78 0.02 -0.20 -3.97
CA ALA A 78 0.41 -1.42 -3.27
C ALA A 78 -0.84 -2.21 -2.83
N LYS A 79 -1.84 -1.55 -2.22
CA LYS A 79 -3.13 -2.16 -1.84
C LYS A 79 -3.90 -2.68 -3.05
N ALA A 80 -3.87 -1.99 -4.19
CA ALA A 80 -4.49 -2.47 -5.44
C ALA A 80 -3.80 -3.73 -5.97
N ILE A 81 -2.47 -3.75 -5.96
CA ILE A 81 -1.66 -4.91 -6.36
C ILE A 81 -1.95 -6.10 -5.45
N ALA A 82 -1.92 -5.91 -4.13
CA ALA A 82 -2.15 -6.97 -3.16
C ALA A 82 -3.53 -7.63 -3.36
N ARG A 83 -4.57 -6.82 -3.59
CA ARG A 83 -5.93 -7.31 -3.90
C ARG A 83 -5.97 -8.13 -5.19
N ARG A 84 -5.34 -7.65 -6.26
CA ARG A 84 -5.27 -8.37 -7.53
C ARG A 84 -4.57 -9.71 -7.38
N ASP A 85 -3.43 -9.70 -6.70
CA ASP A 85 -2.59 -10.89 -6.53
C ASP A 85 -3.09 -11.81 -5.40
N ARG A 86 -4.18 -11.44 -4.71
CA ARG A 86 -4.71 -12.12 -3.51
C ARG A 86 -3.62 -12.37 -2.45
N ALA A 87 -2.71 -11.41 -2.33
CA ALA A 87 -1.56 -11.48 -1.44
C ALA A 87 -1.74 -10.54 -0.26
N ARG A 88 -1.12 -10.89 0.87
CA ARG A 88 -0.95 -9.97 1.99
C ARG A 88 0.29 -9.13 1.76
N ILE A 89 0.21 -7.87 2.18
CA ILE A 89 1.35 -6.96 2.18
C ILE A 89 1.40 -6.17 3.48
N ILE A 90 2.59 -5.79 3.91
CA ILE A 90 2.79 -4.87 5.03
C ILE A 90 4.01 -3.97 4.76
N PRO A 91 3.91 -2.64 4.97
CA PRO A 91 5.05 -1.74 4.80
C PRO A 91 6.16 -2.06 5.82
N THR A 92 7.41 -1.80 5.46
CA THR A 92 8.57 -2.08 6.31
C THR A 92 9.71 -1.08 6.06
N GLY A 93 10.76 -1.14 6.90
CA GLY A 93 11.95 -0.31 6.77
C GLY A 93 11.68 1.18 6.99
N ALA A 94 12.45 2.01 6.28
CA ALA A 94 12.29 3.47 6.28
C ALA A 94 10.87 3.91 5.89
N TYR A 95 10.17 3.14 5.06
CA TYR A 95 8.81 3.48 4.66
C TYR A 95 7.80 3.32 5.80
N SER A 96 7.90 2.26 6.61
CA SER A 96 7.06 2.14 7.82
C SER A 96 7.35 3.25 8.83
N LEU A 97 8.62 3.62 9.02
CA LEU A 97 8.99 4.72 9.91
C LEU A 97 8.42 6.06 9.45
N ASN A 98 8.46 6.31 8.14
CA ASN A 98 7.87 7.51 7.57
C ASN A 98 6.35 7.56 7.74
N ILE A 99 5.64 6.44 7.52
CA ILE A 99 4.18 6.37 7.75
C ILE A 99 3.83 6.61 9.23
N LEU A 100 4.62 6.07 10.16
CA LEU A 100 4.45 6.28 11.60
C LEU A 100 4.85 7.69 12.06
N GLY A 101 5.45 8.50 11.17
CA GLY A 101 6.01 9.79 11.52
C GLY A 101 7.23 9.72 12.45
N LEU A 102 7.86 8.55 12.57
CA LEU A 102 9.15 8.36 13.26
C LEU A 102 10.33 8.74 12.37
N SER A 103 10.08 9.06 11.10
CA SER A 103 11.08 9.63 10.21
C SER A 103 10.44 10.64 9.26
N THR A 104 11.09 11.79 9.09
CA THR A 104 10.72 12.80 8.09
C THR A 104 11.24 12.47 6.70
N GLN A 105 12.17 11.51 6.58
CA GLN A 105 12.77 11.13 5.31
C GLN A 105 11.73 10.45 4.43
N ILE A 106 11.53 11.01 3.24
CA ILE A 106 10.64 10.46 2.21
C ILE A 106 11.45 9.44 1.39
N PRO A 107 11.25 8.12 1.55
CA PRO A 107 12.12 7.15 0.89
C PRO A 107 11.84 7.09 -0.62
N MET A 108 12.90 7.00 -1.42
CA MET A 108 12.79 6.79 -2.88
C MET A 108 12.19 5.42 -3.23
N ASN A 109 12.43 4.43 -2.37
CA ASN A 109 11.92 3.07 -2.53
C ASN A 109 11.01 2.75 -1.34
N ALA A 110 9.71 2.61 -1.59
CA ALA A 110 8.77 2.09 -0.62
C ALA A 110 8.88 0.56 -0.61
N VAL A 111 9.15 -0.02 0.55
CA VAL A 111 9.32 -1.47 0.69
C VAL A 111 8.12 -2.05 1.43
N TYR A 112 7.54 -3.09 0.87
CA TYR A 112 6.51 -3.91 1.49
C TYR A 112 6.98 -5.36 1.54
N LEU A 113 6.73 -6.04 2.66
CA LEU A 113 6.81 -7.49 2.72
C LEU A 113 5.54 -8.10 2.12
N THR A 114 5.64 -9.25 1.47
CA THR A 114 4.50 -9.97 0.89
C THR A 114 4.68 -11.48 0.91
N ASP A 115 3.57 -12.23 0.92
CA ASP A 115 3.55 -13.67 0.64
C ASP A 115 3.27 -13.98 -0.84
N GLY A 116 2.99 -12.96 -1.64
CA GLY A 116 2.81 -13.05 -3.09
C GLY A 116 4.12 -12.98 -3.88
N VAL A 117 4.00 -12.56 -5.14
CA VAL A 117 5.12 -12.46 -6.08
C VAL A 117 6.00 -11.26 -5.72
N ALA A 118 7.29 -11.53 -5.46
CA ALA A 118 8.28 -10.48 -5.27
C ALA A 118 8.56 -9.77 -6.61
N ARG A 119 8.56 -8.44 -6.59
CA ARG A 119 8.89 -7.61 -7.76
C ARG A 119 9.15 -6.16 -7.37
N LYS A 120 9.84 -5.44 -8.24
CA LYS A 120 10.03 -4.00 -8.18
C LYS A 120 9.18 -3.32 -9.25
N ILE A 121 8.51 -2.24 -8.89
CA ILE A 121 7.61 -1.49 -9.78
C ILE A 121 8.05 -0.03 -9.72
N ALA A 122 8.45 0.53 -10.86
CA ALA A 122 8.74 1.95 -10.98
C ALA A 122 7.44 2.74 -11.05
N ILE A 123 7.34 3.82 -10.26
CA ILE A 123 6.19 4.71 -10.15
C ILE A 123 6.73 6.14 -10.22
N GLY A 124 6.76 6.71 -11.43
CA GLY A 124 7.44 7.99 -11.68
C GLY A 124 8.91 7.92 -11.26
N LYS A 125 9.34 8.85 -10.39
CA LYS A 125 10.70 8.88 -9.84
C LYS A 125 10.92 7.94 -8.64
N ARG A 126 9.86 7.37 -8.08
CA ARG A 126 9.92 6.47 -6.91
C ARG A 126 9.72 5.03 -7.34
N SER A 127 9.91 4.10 -6.43
CA SER A 127 9.59 2.70 -6.72
C SER A 127 8.95 1.98 -5.54
N LEU A 128 8.13 0.99 -5.85
CA LEU A 128 7.51 0.06 -4.91
C LEU A 128 8.25 -1.28 -5.01
N HIS A 129 8.77 -1.76 -3.90
CA HIS A 129 9.47 -3.03 -3.78
C HIS A 129 8.64 -3.99 -2.95
N LEU A 130 8.13 -5.04 -3.59
CA LEU A 130 7.49 -6.17 -2.90
C LEU A 130 8.55 -7.23 -2.62
N LYS A 131 8.90 -7.43 -1.35
CA LYS A 131 9.87 -8.42 -0.89
C LYS A 131 9.13 -9.64 -0.33
N LYS A 132 9.44 -10.82 -0.84
CA LYS A 132 8.84 -12.06 -0.31
C LYS A 132 9.31 -12.29 1.13
N THR A 133 8.40 -12.73 1.99
CA THR A 133 8.69 -13.07 3.38
C THR A 133 7.94 -14.32 3.82
N ALA A 134 8.33 -14.87 4.96
CA ALA A 134 7.58 -15.94 5.61
C ALA A 134 6.22 -15.43 6.12
N THR A 135 5.17 -16.24 6.02
CA THR A 135 3.79 -15.89 6.42
C THR A 135 3.69 -15.40 7.86
N LYS A 136 4.54 -15.89 8.77
CA LYS A 136 4.62 -15.41 10.16
C LYS A 136 4.89 -13.91 10.28
N ASN A 137 5.60 -13.30 9.32
CA ASN A 137 5.88 -11.86 9.31
C ASN A 137 4.69 -11.03 8.81
N LEU A 138 3.63 -11.68 8.31
CA LEU A 138 2.38 -11.09 7.82
C LEU A 138 1.18 -11.56 8.66
N ALA A 139 1.43 -12.13 9.84
CA ALA A 139 0.41 -12.71 10.70
C ALA A 139 -0.36 -11.65 11.51
N SER A 140 0.15 -10.41 11.60
CA SER A 140 -0.54 -9.31 12.26
C SER A 140 -1.87 -9.02 11.56
N ILE A 141 -2.95 -8.90 12.33
CA ILE A 141 -4.29 -8.63 11.82
C ILE A 141 -4.69 -7.15 11.90
N GLY A 142 -4.00 -6.37 12.75
CA GLY A 142 -4.17 -4.93 12.80
C GLY A 142 -3.30 -4.21 11.78
N GLU A 143 -3.88 -3.17 11.18
CA GLU A 143 -3.19 -2.34 10.19
C GLU A 143 -2.15 -1.46 10.87
N ILE A 144 -2.50 -0.90 12.03
CA ILE A 144 -1.65 -0.02 12.82
C ILE A 144 -0.65 -0.84 13.64
N SER A 145 -1.12 -1.85 14.39
CA SER A 145 -0.24 -2.71 15.20
C SER A 145 0.78 -3.45 14.34
N GLY A 146 0.37 -3.96 13.17
CA GLY A 146 1.28 -4.56 12.21
C GLY A 146 2.33 -3.57 11.70
N LEU A 147 1.91 -2.35 11.31
CA LEU A 147 2.82 -1.29 10.87
C LEU A 147 3.84 -0.93 11.95
N VAL A 148 3.39 -0.79 13.21
CA VAL A 148 4.27 -0.50 14.36
C VAL A 148 5.28 -1.63 14.56
N ILE A 149 4.86 -2.90 14.53
CA ILE A 149 5.77 -4.03 14.65
C ILE A 149 6.87 -3.98 13.56
N GLN A 150 6.51 -3.68 12.31
CA GLN A 150 7.49 -3.60 11.22
C GLN A 150 8.40 -2.37 11.32
N GLY A 151 7.85 -1.21 11.71
CA GLY A 151 8.60 0.02 11.91
C GLY A 151 9.64 -0.15 13.01
N LEU A 152 9.21 -0.61 14.18
CA LEU A 152 10.10 -0.80 15.33
C LEU A 152 11.15 -1.90 15.07
N LYS A 153 10.80 -3.00 14.38
CA LYS A 153 11.80 -3.99 13.93
C LYS A 153 12.87 -3.39 13.03
N ALA A 154 12.51 -2.43 12.18
CA ALA A 154 13.45 -1.77 11.29
C ALA A 154 14.33 -0.74 12.00
N LEU A 155 13.79 -0.08 13.03
CA LEU A 155 14.52 0.91 13.84
C LEU A 155 15.52 0.22 14.78
N GLY A 156 15.11 -0.87 15.44
CA GLY A 156 15.91 -1.54 16.45
C GLY A 156 15.63 -1.02 17.87
N LYS A 157 16.06 -1.79 18.88
CA LYS A 157 15.71 -1.58 20.29
C LYS A 157 16.27 -0.28 20.88
N ASP A 158 17.49 0.09 20.47
CA ASP A 158 18.27 1.14 21.15
C ASP A 158 18.20 2.50 20.45
N GLN A 159 17.23 2.69 19.55
CA GLN A 159 17.12 3.90 18.71
C GLN A 159 15.89 4.76 19.04
N LEU A 160 15.05 4.37 20.00
CA LEU A 160 13.84 5.11 20.38
C LEU A 160 14.10 6.03 21.57
N ASN A 161 13.68 7.29 21.43
CA ASN A 161 13.56 8.20 22.57
C ASN A 161 12.17 8.15 23.23
N GLU A 162 12.03 8.80 24.38
CA GLU A 162 10.77 8.79 25.16
C GLU A 162 9.60 9.43 24.39
N ASP A 163 9.84 10.53 23.68
CA ASP A 163 8.82 11.20 22.86
C ASP A 163 8.31 10.32 21.72
N GLU A 164 9.21 9.58 21.06
CA GLU A 164 8.88 8.61 20.03
C GLU A 164 8.07 7.44 20.57
N ILE A 165 8.41 6.96 21.77
CA ILE A 165 7.64 5.91 22.45
C ILE A 165 6.21 6.39 22.73
N LEU A 166 6.06 7.59 23.30
CA LEU A 166 4.74 8.19 23.55
C LEU A 166 3.95 8.34 22.25
N LYS A 167 4.58 8.82 21.18
CA LYS A 167 3.95 8.92 19.86
C LYS A 167 3.47 7.57 19.33
N VAL A 168 4.28 6.51 19.47
CA VAL A 168 3.90 5.15 19.06
C VAL A 168 2.71 4.66 19.86
N ILE A 169 2.69 4.90 21.17
CA ILE A 169 1.57 4.53 22.05
C ILE A 169 0.28 5.24 21.60
N GLU A 170 0.34 6.54 21.32
CA GLU A 170 -0.81 7.31 20.83
C GLU A 170 -1.31 6.84 19.45
N ILE A 171 -0.42 6.36 18.59
CA ILE A 171 -0.80 5.74 17.32
C ILE A 171 -1.50 4.40 17.57
N LEU A 172 -0.95 3.55 18.44
CA LEU A 172 -1.50 2.23 18.76
C LEU A 172 -2.89 2.30 19.41
N LYS A 173 -3.18 3.33 20.21
CA LYS A 173 -4.50 3.58 20.81
C LYS A 173 -5.63 3.74 19.78
N LYS A 174 -5.30 4.02 18.52
CA LYS A 174 -6.27 4.15 17.41
C LYS A 174 -6.62 2.80 16.77
N GLU A 175 -5.92 1.73 17.12
CA GLU A 175 -6.21 0.37 16.65
C GLU A 175 -7.35 -0.26 17.47
N LYS A 176 -8.06 -1.22 16.87
CA LYS A 176 -9.02 -2.02 17.63
C LYS A 176 -8.29 -2.86 18.68
N ILE A 177 -8.79 -2.81 19.91
CA ILE A 177 -8.18 -3.48 21.07
C ILE A 177 -7.99 -4.98 20.84
N GLU A 178 -8.95 -5.65 20.20
CA GLU A 178 -8.88 -7.09 19.91
C GLU A 178 -7.72 -7.43 18.96
N ARG A 179 -7.50 -6.57 17.96
CA ARG A 179 -6.40 -6.71 17.00
C ARG A 179 -5.06 -6.42 17.65
N LEU A 180 -5.00 -5.36 18.47
CA LEU A 180 -3.81 -5.02 19.23
C LEU A 180 -3.39 -6.18 20.15
N ARG A 181 -4.33 -6.74 20.92
CA ARG A 181 -4.08 -7.90 21.80
C ARG A 181 -3.58 -9.13 21.07
N HIS A 182 -4.16 -9.43 19.90
CA HIS A 182 -3.67 -10.52 19.06
C HIS A 182 -2.22 -10.26 18.62
N ASP A 183 -1.95 -9.07 18.10
CA ASP A 183 -0.66 -8.74 17.48
C ASP A 183 0.48 -8.57 18.49
N ILE A 184 0.17 -8.19 19.74
CA ILE A 184 1.14 -8.19 20.86
C ILE A 184 1.78 -9.58 20.99
N LYS A 185 1.03 -10.67 20.84
CA LYS A 185 1.57 -12.04 20.97
C LYS A 185 2.55 -12.42 19.85
N LEU A 186 2.52 -11.69 18.74
CA LEU A 186 3.37 -11.92 17.56
C LEU A 186 4.65 -11.06 17.57
N ALA A 187 4.68 -10.00 18.38
CA ALA A 187 5.79 -9.07 18.41
C ALA A 187 7.02 -9.64 19.16
N PRO A 188 8.25 -9.17 18.86
CA PRO A 188 9.42 -9.35 19.74
C PRO A 188 9.19 -8.74 21.13
N GLU A 189 9.81 -9.31 22.16
CA GLU A 189 9.54 -8.97 23.57
C GLU A 189 9.58 -7.47 23.86
N TRP A 190 10.64 -6.78 23.43
CA TRP A 190 10.78 -5.34 23.67
C TRP A 190 9.69 -4.49 22.99
N ILE A 191 9.16 -4.93 21.84
CA ILE A 191 8.03 -4.27 21.17
C ILE A 191 6.73 -4.56 21.94
N ARG A 192 6.59 -5.76 22.52
CA ARG A 192 5.41 -6.10 23.34
C ARG A 192 5.26 -5.14 24.50
N THR A 193 6.35 -4.81 25.17
CA THR A 193 6.35 -3.87 26.31
C THR A 193 5.74 -2.53 25.91
N ILE A 194 6.16 -1.96 24.78
CA ILE A 194 5.62 -0.70 24.25
C ILE A 194 4.15 -0.86 23.86
N MET A 195 3.80 -1.95 23.17
CA MET A 195 2.43 -2.17 22.72
C MET A 195 1.44 -2.40 23.87
N LYS A 196 1.87 -3.05 24.96
CA LYS A 196 1.05 -3.25 26.17
C LYS A 196 0.72 -1.92 26.85
N ALA A 197 1.61 -0.94 26.83
CA ALA A 197 1.35 0.39 27.39
C ALA A 197 0.22 1.15 26.66
N ALA A 198 -0.13 0.73 25.43
CA ALA A 198 -1.28 1.28 24.70
C ALA A 198 -2.62 0.61 25.06
N LEU A 199 -2.62 -0.47 25.85
CA LEU A 199 -3.85 -1.12 26.32
C LEU A 199 -4.45 -0.35 27.51
N PRO A 200 -5.79 -0.27 27.61
CA PRO A 200 -6.46 0.26 28.80
C PRO A 200 -6.05 -0.49 30.08
N GLU A 201 -5.95 0.21 31.21
CA GLU A 201 -5.47 -0.35 32.50
C GLU A 201 -6.24 -1.59 32.96
N ASN A 202 -7.54 -1.65 32.72
CA ASN A 202 -8.41 -2.80 33.03
C ASN A 202 -8.21 -4.01 32.11
N GLN A 203 -7.24 -3.94 31.19
CA GLN A 203 -7.05 -4.88 30.09
C GLN A 203 -5.59 -5.25 29.83
N GLN A 204 -4.67 -4.79 30.68
CA GLN A 204 -3.26 -5.16 30.69
C GLN A 204 -3.12 -6.59 31.26
N LEU A 205 -2.60 -7.51 30.43
CA LEU A 205 -2.28 -8.90 30.78
C LEU A 205 -0.80 -9.06 31.11
#